data_AF-A0A2T5ICS5-F1
#
_entry.id   AF-A0A2T5ICS5-F1
#
_cell.length_a   1.000
_cell.length_b   1.000
_cell.length_c   1.000
_cell.angle_alpha   90.00
_cell.angle_beta   90.00
_cell.angle_gamma   90.00
#
_symmetry.space_group_name_H-M   'P 1'
#
loop_
_entity.id
_entity.type
_entity.pdbx_description
1 polymer ?
#
loop_
_entity_poly.entity_id
_entity_poly.type
_entity_poly.pdbx_seq_one_letter_code
_entity_poly.pdbx_strand_id
1 'polypeptide(L)'
;MGTTLLIAILIASGVILACIHHERVMNALIYLTSLLYSIPSLALFAILIPLTGLGRNTAIIVLVIYCQYILLRSFATGIREIDPTIIEAAVGMGMTRNQIFRKIQIPLATTAIIAGIRIAATATIGIATIAATINAGGLGTVLFDGLRTFSVVKLLWGTSLSILLSLFVNVILYFVEVVLRRRFS
;
A
#
# COMPACT_ATOMS: atom_id res chain seq x y z
N MET A 1 8.47 -8.33 -1.31
CA MET A 1 7.88 -7.39 -0.34
C MET A 1 8.50 -6.02 -0.50
N GLY A 2 9.78 -5.83 -0.13
CA GLY A 2 10.44 -4.51 -0.22
C GLY A 2 10.39 -3.88 -1.62
N THR A 3 10.71 -4.65 -2.66
CA THR A 3 10.63 -4.17 -4.06
C THR A 3 9.22 -3.73 -4.46
N THR A 4 8.21 -4.50 -4.08
CA THR A 4 6.80 -4.21 -4.35
C THR A 4 6.37 -2.90 -3.72
N LEU A 5 6.62 -2.72 -2.42
CA LEU A 5 6.23 -1.50 -1.71
C LEU A 5 6.95 -0.28 -2.26
N LEU A 6 8.24 -0.40 -2.58
CA LEU A 6 9.01 0.69 -3.17
C LEU A 6 8.42 1.11 -4.52
N ILE A 7 8.16 0.16 -5.42
CA ILE A 7 7.53 0.44 -6.72
C ILE A 7 6.14 1.05 -6.51
N ALA A 8 5.33 0.48 -5.62
CA ALA A 8 3.98 0.96 -5.38
C ALA A 8 3.94 2.38 -4.82
N ILE A 9 4.84 2.71 -3.88
CA ILE A 9 4.98 4.05 -3.32
C ILE A 9 5.42 5.04 -4.41
N LEU A 10 6.42 4.70 -5.22
CA LEU A 10 6.88 5.57 -6.30
C LEU A 10 5.75 5.88 -7.30
N ILE A 11 4.99 4.86 -7.71
CA ILE A 11 3.85 5.03 -8.62
C ILE A 11 2.76 5.90 -7.96
N ALA A 12 2.35 5.56 -6.73
CA ALA A 12 1.29 6.28 -6.03
C ALA A 12 1.68 7.75 -5.78
N SER A 13 2.91 8.01 -5.36
CA SER A 13 3.44 9.36 -5.19
C SER A 13 3.45 10.13 -6.51
N GLY A 14 3.87 9.51 -7.62
CA GLY A 14 3.84 10.13 -8.95
C GLY A 14 2.42 10.48 -9.41
N VAL A 15 1.47 9.56 -9.22
CA VAL A 15 0.04 9.78 -9.54
C VAL A 15 -0.54 10.90 -8.69
N ILE A 16 -0.27 10.92 -7.38
CA ILE A 16 -0.71 12.00 -6.49
C ILE A 16 -0.12 13.35 -6.95
N LEU A 17 1.19 13.42 -7.18
CA LEU A 17 1.85 14.64 -7.65
C LEU A 17 1.24 15.20 -8.94
N ALA A 18 0.90 14.32 -9.89
CA ALA A 18 0.32 14.70 -11.17
C ALA A 18 -1.16 15.06 -11.08
N CYS A 19 -1.95 14.35 -10.28
CA CYS A 19 -3.41 14.39 -10.34
C CYS A 19 -4.10 15.01 -9.12
N ILE A 20 -3.39 15.34 -8.04
CA ILE A 20 -4.00 15.86 -6.79
C ILE A 20 -4.82 17.14 -7.01
N HIS A 21 -4.40 17.93 -7.99
CA HIS A 21 -5.03 19.17 -8.38
C HIS A 21 -6.33 18.98 -9.20
N HIS A 22 -6.60 17.76 -9.68
CA HIS A 22 -7.73 17.38 -10.50
C HIS A 22 -8.60 16.36 -9.75
N GLU A 23 -9.51 16.84 -8.90
CA GLU A 23 -10.30 15.99 -8.00
C GLU A 23 -11.10 14.90 -8.72
N ARG A 24 -11.67 15.20 -9.89
CA ARG A 24 -12.40 14.22 -10.71
C ARG A 24 -11.51 13.08 -11.16
N VAL A 25 -10.28 13.39 -11.60
CA VAL A 25 -9.29 12.39 -12.03
C VAL A 25 -8.85 11.56 -10.84
N MET A 26 -8.55 12.20 -9.70
CA MET A 26 -8.16 11.49 -8.48
C MET A 26 -9.27 10.52 -8.00
N ASN A 27 -10.52 10.97 -7.98
CA ASN A 27 -11.66 10.14 -7.60
C ASN A 27 -11.87 8.99 -8.58
N ALA A 28 -11.72 9.23 -9.88
CA ALA A 28 -11.80 8.18 -10.90
C ALA A 28 -10.70 7.13 -10.74
N LEU A 29 -9.46 7.54 -10.44
CA LEU A 29 -8.34 6.63 -10.21
C LEU A 29 -8.52 5.80 -8.93
N ILE A 30 -8.98 6.43 -7.84
CA ILE A 30 -9.29 5.70 -6.60
C ILE A 30 -10.42 4.70 -6.83
N TYR A 31 -11.45 5.08 -7.58
CA TYR A 31 -12.54 4.17 -7.94
C TYR A 31 -12.06 3.01 -8.83
N LEU A 32 -11.29 3.29 -9.88
CA LEU A 32 -10.75 2.26 -10.76
C LEU A 32 -9.87 1.26 -9.98
N THR A 33 -8.99 1.77 -9.13
CA THR A 33 -8.12 0.91 -8.30
C THR A 33 -8.91 0.15 -7.24
N SER A 34 -10.01 0.69 -6.71
CA SER A 34 -10.88 -0.04 -5.78
C SER A 34 -11.59 -1.22 -6.46
N LEU A 35 -12.00 -1.06 -7.72
CA LEU A 35 -12.56 -2.16 -8.52
C LEU A 35 -11.53 -3.26 -8.75
N LEU A 36 -10.26 -2.91 -8.98
CA LEU A 36 -9.19 -3.91 -9.08
C LEU A 36 -8.92 -4.60 -7.75
N TYR A 37 -8.97 -3.85 -6.64
CA TYR A 37 -8.77 -4.38 -5.29
C TYR A 37 -9.90 -5.30 -4.81
N SER A 38 -11.12 -5.12 -5.31
CA SER A 38 -12.27 -5.96 -4.96
C SER A 38 -12.23 -7.34 -5.61
N ILE A 39 -11.43 -7.51 -6.67
CA ILE A 39 -11.18 -8.82 -7.27
C ILE A 39 -10.43 -9.68 -6.23
N PRO A 40 -10.81 -10.95 -6.00
CA PRO A 40 -10.04 -11.85 -5.15
C PRO A 40 -8.61 -12.04 -5.67
N SER A 41 -7.60 -12.01 -4.80
CA SER A 41 -6.19 -12.05 -5.22
C SER A 41 -5.83 -13.29 -6.05
N LEU A 42 -6.41 -14.45 -5.73
CA LEU A 42 -6.27 -15.67 -6.51
C LEU A 42 -6.82 -15.54 -7.93
N ALA A 43 -7.95 -14.85 -8.10
CA ALA A 43 -8.54 -14.61 -9.41
C ALA A 43 -7.68 -13.66 -10.24
N LEU A 44 -7.16 -12.59 -9.63
CA LEU A 44 -6.27 -11.68 -10.35
C LEU A 44 -4.93 -12.36 -10.73
N PHE A 45 -4.39 -13.24 -9.87
CA PHE A 45 -3.27 -14.09 -10.25
C PHE A 45 -3.60 -14.96 -11.46
N ALA A 46 -4.74 -15.66 -11.44
CA ALA A 46 -5.15 -16.52 -12.56
C ALA A 46 -5.28 -15.75 -13.88
N ILE A 47 -5.80 -14.51 -13.84
CA ILE A 47 -5.92 -13.63 -15.01
C ILE A 47 -4.54 -13.21 -15.55
N LEU A 48 -3.57 -12.95 -14.68
CA LEU A 48 -2.25 -12.44 -15.10
C LEU A 48 -1.23 -13.53 -15.46
N ILE A 49 -1.38 -14.76 -14.96
CA ILE A 49 -0.45 -15.86 -15.24
C ILE A 49 -0.25 -16.12 -16.74
N PRO A 50 -1.29 -16.16 -17.60
CA PRO A 50 -1.10 -16.34 -19.04
C PRO A 50 -0.24 -15.25 -19.70
N LEU A 51 -0.22 -14.04 -19.13
CA LEU A 51 0.50 -12.88 -19.67
C LEU A 51 1.91 -12.73 -19.10
N THR A 52 2.11 -13.12 -17.85
CA THR A 52 3.31 -12.80 -17.06
C THR A 52 4.07 -14.02 -16.55
N GLY A 53 3.48 -15.20 -16.70
CA GLY A 53 4.01 -16.48 -16.22
C GLY A 53 3.65 -16.77 -14.77
N LEU A 54 4.23 -17.85 -14.24
CA LEU A 54 4.19 -18.16 -12.81
C LEU A 54 5.34 -17.46 -12.07
N GLY A 55 5.14 -17.26 -10.77
CA GLY A 55 6.20 -16.86 -9.86
C GLY A 55 6.21 -15.38 -9.47
N ARG A 56 7.42 -14.89 -9.17
CA ARG A 56 7.62 -13.64 -8.45
C ARG A 56 7.21 -12.39 -9.23
N ASN A 57 7.36 -12.39 -10.55
CA ASN A 57 7.02 -11.23 -11.38
C ASN A 57 5.51 -10.95 -11.34
N THR A 58 4.70 -11.97 -11.57
CA THR A 58 3.24 -11.95 -11.45
C THR A 58 2.81 -11.52 -10.05
N ALA A 59 3.47 -12.04 -9.02
CA ALA A 59 3.23 -11.63 -7.64
C ALA A 59 3.47 -10.13 -7.43
N ILE A 60 4.60 -9.60 -7.92
CA ILE A 60 4.92 -8.18 -7.79
C ILE A 60 3.86 -7.31 -8.49
N ILE A 61 3.43 -7.67 -9.70
CA ILE A 61 2.44 -6.90 -10.46
C ILE A 61 1.12 -6.80 -9.69
N VAL A 62 0.56 -7.94 -9.25
CA VAL A 62 -0.70 -7.97 -8.46
C VAL A 62 -0.57 -7.17 -7.18
N LEU A 63 0.52 -7.37 -6.44
CA LEU A 63 0.71 -6.68 -5.17
C LEU A 63 0.86 -5.16 -5.36
N VAL A 64 1.52 -4.71 -6.44
CA VAL A 64 1.62 -3.28 -6.80
C VAL A 64 0.23 -2.72 -7.10
N ILE A 65 -0.58 -3.43 -7.89
CA ILE A 65 -1.97 -3.04 -8.20
C ILE A 65 -2.78 -2.86 -6.92
N TYR A 66 -2.68 -3.82 -5.98
CA TYR A 66 -3.46 -3.78 -4.75
C TYR A 66 -2.99 -2.66 -3.83
N CYS A 67 -1.68 -2.42 -3.78
CA CYS A 67 -1.13 -1.28 -3.05
C CYS A 67 -1.62 0.06 -3.62
N GLN A 68 -1.87 0.18 -4.93
CA GLN A 68 -2.31 1.45 -5.51
C GLN A 68 -3.62 1.93 -4.89
N TYR A 69 -4.60 1.05 -4.70
CA TYR A 69 -5.86 1.44 -4.06
C TYR A 69 -5.64 1.98 -2.65
N ILE A 70 -4.90 1.23 -1.82
CA ILE A 70 -4.66 1.59 -0.42
C ILE A 70 -3.90 2.92 -0.34
N LEU A 71 -2.81 3.06 -1.10
CA LEU A 71 -1.96 4.24 -1.06
C LEU A 71 -2.67 5.49 -1.61
N LEU A 72 -3.30 5.39 -2.79
CA LEU A 72 -4.01 6.53 -3.38
C LEU A 72 -5.16 6.99 -2.48
N ARG A 73 -5.94 6.05 -1.92
CA ARG A 73 -7.03 6.37 -1.00
C ARG A 73 -6.51 7.05 0.26
N SER A 74 -5.54 6.46 0.94
CA SER A 74 -5.01 7.02 2.19
C SER A 74 -4.34 8.38 1.99
N PHE A 75 -3.57 8.55 0.91
CA PHE A 75 -2.86 9.80 0.67
C PHE A 75 -3.83 10.91 0.29
N ALA A 76 -4.80 10.63 -0.58
CA ALA A 76 -5.81 11.61 -0.97
C ALA A 76 -6.71 12.01 0.21
N THR A 77 -7.14 11.04 1.04
CA THR A 77 -7.89 11.34 2.26
C THR A 77 -7.09 12.22 3.21
N GLY A 78 -5.81 11.89 3.46
CA GLY A 78 -4.94 12.69 4.33
C GLY A 78 -4.75 14.14 3.88
N ILE A 79 -4.75 14.40 2.57
CA ILE A 79 -4.68 15.76 2.02
C ILE A 79 -6.03 16.49 2.14
N ARG A 80 -7.15 15.77 1.99
CA ARG A 80 -8.51 16.34 2.05
C ARG A 80 -9.00 16.66 3.46
N GLU A 81 -8.49 15.95 4.46
CA GLU A 81 -8.83 16.17 5.87
C GLU A 81 -8.12 17.38 6.48
N ILE A 82 -7.23 18.05 5.73
CA ILE A 82 -6.57 19.28 6.17
C ILE A 82 -7.60 20.39 6.27
N ASP A 83 -7.59 21.10 7.39
CA ASP A 83 -8.49 22.22 7.68
C ASP A 83 -8.44 23.27 6.53
N PRO A 84 -9.58 23.55 5.87
CA PRO A 84 -9.67 24.55 4.82
C PRO A 84 -9.17 25.94 5.24
N THR A 85 -9.32 26.30 6.53
CA THR A 85 -8.87 27.60 7.04
C THR A 85 -7.34 27.78 6.95
N ILE A 86 -6.57 26.69 7.09
CA ILE A 86 -5.11 26.69 6.89
C ILE A 86 -4.79 26.98 5.41
N ILE A 87 -5.58 26.42 4.50
CA ILE A 87 -5.41 26.61 3.06
C ILE A 87 -5.79 28.04 2.67
N GLU A 88 -6.90 28.56 3.17
CA GLU A 88 -7.34 29.94 2.93
C GLU A 88 -6.33 30.97 3.46
N ALA A 89 -5.78 30.75 4.66
CA ALA A 89 -4.73 31.59 5.21
C ALA A 89 -3.48 31.58 4.32
N ALA A 90 -3.08 30.42 3.81
CA ALA A 90 -1.95 30.30 2.90
C ALA A 90 -2.16 31.02 1.56
N VAL A 91 -3.38 30.96 1.02
CA VAL A 91 -3.79 31.74 -0.16
C VAL A 91 -3.74 33.24 0.14
N GLY A 92 -4.22 33.67 1.31
CA GLY A 92 -4.16 35.06 1.78
C GLY A 92 -2.73 35.60 1.95
N MET A 93 -1.77 34.72 2.24
CA MET A 93 -0.33 35.03 2.25
C MET A 93 0.32 35.05 0.85
N GLY A 94 -0.47 34.88 -0.23
CA GLY A 94 0.02 34.91 -1.61
C GLY A 94 0.69 33.61 -2.08
N MET A 95 0.49 32.49 -1.38
CA MET A 95 1.08 31.21 -1.79
C MET A 95 0.38 30.66 -3.03
N THR A 96 1.15 30.20 -4.01
CA THR A 96 0.64 29.48 -5.18
C THR A 96 0.17 28.08 -4.80
N ARG A 97 -0.71 27.48 -5.61
CA ARG A 97 -1.24 26.12 -5.37
C ARG A 97 -0.14 25.06 -5.15
N ASN A 98 0.95 25.14 -5.90
CA ASN A 98 2.08 24.21 -5.77
C ASN A 98 2.92 24.48 -4.50
N GLN A 99 2.99 25.74 -4.05
CA GLN A 99 3.62 26.08 -2.77
C GLN A 99 2.78 25.56 -1.60
N ILE A 100 1.46 25.75 -1.65
CA ILE A 100 0.52 25.20 -0.65
C ILE A 100 0.65 23.69 -0.58
N PHE A 101 0.59 23.01 -1.73
CA PHE A 101 0.70 21.56 -1.77
C PHE A 101 2.02 21.05 -1.16
N ARG A 102 3.17 21.60 -1.57
CA ARG A 102 4.48 21.11 -1.11
C ARG A 102 4.84 21.52 0.31
N LYS A 103 4.48 22.73 0.73
CA LYS A 103 4.92 23.31 2.02
C LYS A 103 3.90 23.13 3.14
N ILE A 104 2.64 22.90 2.82
CA ILE A 104 1.56 22.76 3.81
C ILE A 104 0.93 21.38 3.70
N GLN A 105 0.39 21.03 2.54
CA GLN A 105 -0.41 19.80 2.43
C GLN A 105 0.43 18.53 2.63
N ILE A 106 1.61 18.42 1.99
CA ILE A 106 2.48 17.25 2.16
C ILE A 106 2.94 17.09 3.63
N PRO A 107 3.51 18.12 4.30
CA PRO A 107 3.90 18.01 5.70
C PRO A 107 2.75 17.61 6.62
N LEU A 108 1.58 18.23 6.48
CA LEU A 108 0.40 17.91 7.31
C LEU A 108 -0.17 16.52 7.01
N ALA A 109 -0.18 16.10 5.74
CA ALA A 109 -0.64 14.77 5.33
C ALA A 109 0.36 13.65 5.62
N THR A 110 1.58 13.97 6.10
CA THR A 110 2.66 12.98 6.30
C THR A 110 2.23 11.83 7.22
N THR A 111 1.49 12.12 8.28
CA THR A 111 0.95 11.09 9.19
C THR A 111 0.03 10.12 8.46
N ALA A 112 -0.88 10.62 7.63
CA ALA A 112 -1.79 9.79 6.83
C ALA A 112 -1.06 8.99 5.73
N ILE A 113 -0.01 9.58 5.14
CA ILE A 113 0.86 8.91 4.16
C ILE A 113 1.54 7.69 4.80
N ILE A 114 2.15 7.87 5.98
CA ILE A 114 2.84 6.76 6.68
C ILE A 114 1.83 5.69 7.12
N ALA A 115 0.68 6.09 7.65
CA ALA A 115 -0.40 5.17 8.01
C ALA A 115 -0.87 4.36 6.78
N GLY A 116 -1.01 5.01 5.62
CA GLY A 116 -1.33 4.35 4.35
C GLY A 116 -0.27 3.33 3.93
N ILE A 117 1.02 3.68 4.03
CA ILE A 117 2.13 2.76 3.75
C ILE A 117 2.10 1.55 4.69
N ARG A 118 1.81 1.77 5.98
CA ARG A 118 1.66 0.70 6.97
C ARG A 118 0.53 -0.26 6.61
N ILE A 119 -0.64 0.26 6.26
CA ILE A 119 -1.78 -0.56 5.84
C ILE A 119 -1.42 -1.35 4.56
N ALA A 120 -0.80 -0.70 3.58
CA ALA A 120 -0.37 -1.34 2.34
C ALA A 120 0.66 -2.44 2.60
N ALA A 121 1.62 -2.23 3.49
CA ALA A 121 2.62 -3.23 3.87
C ALA A 121 1.98 -4.47 4.49
N THR A 122 1.09 -4.29 5.47
CA THR A 122 0.38 -5.40 6.13
C THR A 122 -0.48 -6.19 5.14
N ALA A 123 -1.23 -5.51 4.26
CA ALA A 123 -2.01 -6.16 3.20
C ALA A 123 -1.11 -6.94 2.22
N THR A 124 0.02 -6.34 1.82
CA THR A 124 0.99 -6.97 0.93
C THR A 124 1.53 -8.27 1.51
N ILE A 125 1.88 -8.31 2.80
CA ILE A 125 2.38 -9.53 3.47
C ILE A 125 1.33 -10.65 3.46
N GLY A 126 0.05 -10.29 3.70
CA GLY A 126 -1.06 -11.24 3.61
C GLY A 126 -1.18 -11.84 2.20
N ILE A 127 -1.24 -11.00 1.18
CA ILE A 127 -1.39 -11.44 -0.22
C ILE A 127 -0.14 -12.18 -0.71
N ALA A 128 1.06 -11.79 -0.25
CA ALA A 128 2.31 -12.47 -0.55
C ALA A 128 2.33 -13.92 -0.07
N THR A 129 1.72 -14.15 1.09
CA THR A 129 1.58 -15.51 1.63
C THR A 129 0.78 -16.33 0.63
N ILE A 130 -0.35 -15.81 0.14
CA ILE A 130 -1.17 -16.44 -0.91
C ILE A 130 -0.38 -16.61 -2.22
N ALA A 131 0.46 -15.64 -2.60
CA ALA A 131 1.25 -15.69 -3.83
C ALA A 131 2.23 -16.88 -3.87
N ALA A 132 2.57 -17.50 -2.73
CA ALA A 132 3.36 -18.73 -2.71
C ALA A 132 2.66 -19.89 -3.47
N THR A 133 1.32 -19.85 -3.60
CA THR A 133 0.55 -20.83 -4.40
C THR A 133 0.93 -20.83 -5.87
N ILE A 134 1.35 -19.68 -6.41
CA ILE A 134 1.74 -19.51 -7.81
C ILE A 134 3.27 -19.58 -7.99
N ASN A 135 3.98 -20.22 -7.07
CA ASN A 135 5.44 -20.35 -7.04
C ASN A 135 6.19 -19.01 -6.87
N ALA A 136 5.59 -17.99 -6.23
CA ALA A 136 6.28 -16.73 -5.97
C ALA A 136 7.36 -16.80 -4.87
N GLY A 137 7.40 -17.91 -4.11
CA GLY A 137 8.31 -18.12 -2.99
C GLY A 137 7.87 -17.42 -1.70
N GLY A 138 8.79 -17.30 -0.74
CA GLY A 138 8.57 -16.63 0.55
C GLY A 138 7.98 -17.53 1.65
N LEU A 139 7.60 -16.94 2.79
CA LEU A 139 7.15 -17.69 3.98
C LEU A 139 5.88 -18.51 3.75
N GLY A 140 5.05 -18.12 2.77
CA GLY A 140 3.86 -18.87 2.40
C GLY A 140 4.15 -20.27 1.85
N THR A 141 5.37 -20.55 1.37
CA THR A 141 5.71 -21.88 0.82
C THR A 141 5.58 -22.98 1.87
N VAL A 142 6.05 -22.73 3.10
CA VAL A 142 5.97 -23.68 4.21
C VAL A 142 4.51 -23.93 4.61
N LEU A 143 3.70 -22.87 4.62
CA LEU A 143 2.27 -22.96 4.92
C LEU A 143 1.56 -23.84 3.88
N PHE A 144 1.74 -23.56 2.59
CA PHE A 144 1.08 -24.31 1.52
C PHE A 144 1.62 -25.73 1.34
N ASP A 145 2.90 -25.96 1.65
CA ASP A 145 3.45 -27.31 1.73
C ASP A 145 2.81 -28.12 2.87
N GLY A 146 2.62 -27.49 4.04
CA GLY A 146 1.87 -28.09 5.15
C GLY A 146 0.43 -28.44 4.79
N LEU A 147 -0.27 -27.57 4.06
CA LEU A 147 -1.62 -27.85 3.55
C LEU A 147 -1.64 -29.03 2.57
N ARG A 148 -0.70 -29.08 1.62
CA ARG A 148 -0.64 -30.18 0.62
C ARG A 148 -0.27 -31.52 1.24
N THR A 149 0.57 -31.51 2.27
CA THR A 149 1.05 -32.72 2.95
C THR A 149 0.24 -33.10 4.18
N PHE A 150 -0.85 -32.39 4.48
CA PHE A 150 -1.64 -32.52 5.71
C PHE A 150 -0.79 -32.48 7.00
N SER A 151 0.35 -31.78 6.96
CA SER A 151 1.27 -31.66 8.08
C SER A 151 0.90 -30.47 8.95
N VAL A 152 0.29 -30.74 10.11
CA VAL A 152 -0.07 -29.72 11.11
C VAL A 152 1.16 -28.93 11.55
N VAL A 153 2.31 -29.59 11.72
CA VAL A 153 3.56 -28.94 12.14
C VAL A 153 4.00 -27.88 11.13
N LYS A 154 4.03 -28.21 9.83
CA LYS A 154 4.40 -27.25 8.79
C LYS A 154 3.38 -26.10 8.68
N LEU A 155 2.10 -26.40 8.83
CA LEU A 155 1.03 -25.39 8.80
C LEU A 155 1.21 -24.37 9.94
N LEU A 156 1.48 -24.85 11.16
CA LEU A 156 1.74 -24.01 12.33
C LEU A 156 3.00 -23.15 12.14
N TRP A 157 4.10 -23.72 11.64
CA TRP A 157 5.31 -22.96 11.36
C TRP A 157 5.09 -21.88 10.30
N GLY A 158 4.50 -22.24 9.16
CA GLY A 158 4.23 -21.31 8.06
C GLY A 158 3.31 -20.16 8.49
N THR A 159 2.25 -20.47 9.22
CA THR A 159 1.30 -19.46 9.73
C THR A 159 1.96 -18.56 10.78
N SER A 160 2.65 -19.15 11.75
CA SER A 160 3.29 -18.39 12.84
C SER A 160 4.37 -17.46 12.31
N LEU A 161 5.23 -17.93 11.39
CA LEU A 161 6.28 -17.10 10.78
C LEU A 161 5.68 -15.93 9.99
N SER A 162 4.60 -16.16 9.23
CA SER A 162 3.91 -15.11 8.48
C SER A 162 3.26 -14.08 9.41
N ILE A 163 2.62 -14.52 10.51
CA ILE A 163 2.04 -13.62 11.53
C ILE A 163 3.14 -12.79 12.18
N LEU A 164 4.22 -13.42 12.63
CA LEU A 164 5.33 -12.73 13.29
C LEU A 164 5.98 -11.70 12.36
N LEU A 165 6.20 -12.04 11.09
CA LEU A 165 6.72 -11.08 10.11
C LEU A 165 5.76 -9.90 9.92
N SER A 166 4.46 -10.17 9.77
CA SER A 166 3.44 -9.13 9.60
C SER A 166 3.40 -8.17 10.79
N LEU A 167 3.37 -8.72 12.01
CA LEU A 167 3.41 -7.94 13.25
C LEU A 167 4.71 -7.15 13.38
N PHE A 168 5.85 -7.77 13.11
CA PHE A 168 7.15 -7.12 13.17
C PHE A 168 7.24 -5.91 12.23
N VAL A 169 6.86 -6.08 10.97
CA VAL A 169 6.84 -4.99 9.98
C VAL A 169 5.84 -3.90 10.39
N ASN A 170 4.63 -4.29 10.82
CA ASN A 170 3.60 -3.34 11.25
C ASN A 170 4.05 -2.51 12.46
N VAL A 171 4.69 -3.15 13.45
CA VAL A 171 5.24 -2.48 14.64
C VAL A 171 6.36 -1.51 14.26
N ILE A 172 7.30 -1.91 13.40
CA ILE A 172 8.36 -1.01 12.92
C ILE A 172 7.77 0.22 12.25
N LEU A 173 6.82 0.03 11.33
CA LEU A 173 6.19 1.14 10.61
C LEU A 173 5.34 2.02 11.55
N TYR A 174 4.71 1.44 12.56
CA TYR A 174 4.02 2.19 13.60
C TYR A 174 4.98 3.07 14.40
N PHE A 175 6.14 2.56 14.82
CA PHE A 175 7.13 3.38 15.51
C PHE A 175 7.64 4.52 14.62
N VAL A 176 7.88 4.27 13.33
CA VAL A 176 8.25 5.31 12.36
C VAL A 176 7.16 6.39 12.28
N GLU A 177 5.89 6.01 12.23
CA GLU A 177 4.75 6.92 12.23
C GLU A 177 4.71 7.80 13.49
N VAL A 178 4.87 7.20 14.67
CA VAL A 178 4.84 7.92 15.95
C VAL A 178 6.00 8.92 16.05
N VAL A 179 7.20 8.51 15.65
CA VAL A 179 8.38 9.39 15.66
C VAL A 179 8.20 10.56 14.71
N LEU A 180 7.66 10.33 13.51
CA LEU A 180 7.42 11.38 12.53
C LEU A 180 6.26 12.30 12.96
N ARG A 181 5.20 11.77 13.57
CA ARG A 181 4.10 12.57 14.11
C ARG A 181 4.59 13.56 15.17
N ARG A 182 5.52 13.16 16.04
CA ARG A 182 6.11 14.06 17.07
C ARG A 182 6.93 15.21 16.47
N ARG A 183 7.37 15.11 15.21
CA ARG A 183 8.15 16.14 14.52
C ARG A 183 7.28 17.23 13.88
N PHE A 184 6.00 16.94 13.64
CA PHE A 184 5.05 17.82 12.95
C PHE A 184 3.86 18.27 13.81
N SER A 185 3.83 17.86 15.09
CA SER A 185 2.92 18.37 16.13
C SER A 185 3.62 19.41 16.97
#